data_AF-F4B4E2-F1
#
_entry.id   AF-F4B4E2-F1
#
_cell.length_a   1.000
_cell.length_b   1.000
_cell.length_c   1.000
_cell.angle_alpha   90.00
_cell.angle_beta   90.00
_cell.angle_gamma   90.00
#
_symmetry.space_group_name_H-M   'P 1'
#
loop_
_entity.id
_entity.type
_entity.pdbx_description
1 polymer ?
#
loop_
_entity_poly.entity_id
_entity_poly.type
_entity_poly.pdbx_seq_one_letter_code
_entity_poly.pdbx_strand_id
1 'polypeptide(L)'
;MNLFRFLIYISLFLLSIQFIDGMWLNLFVQFSPFTGMMNFMFNYGPIFMFHVFIGFILFILSLIEFVAFTRNQPIGVFLPLLNLLSIIMAGISGMLFMVTGFSNNYYSFIMAIGFIISIMSNSLMLVKVRF
;
A
#
# COMPACT_ATOMS: atom_id res chain seq x y z
N MET A 1 -10.83 22.45 -4.28
CA MET A 1 -10.82 21.00 -4.58
C MET A 1 -11.87 20.33 -3.71
N ASN A 2 -12.69 19.43 -4.26
CA ASN A 2 -13.57 18.59 -3.42
C ASN A 2 -12.70 17.72 -2.50
N LEU A 3 -13.08 17.61 -1.23
CA LEU A 3 -12.38 16.82 -0.20
C LEU A 3 -12.05 15.40 -0.70
N PHE A 4 -12.95 14.79 -1.48
CA PHE A 4 -12.75 13.49 -2.13
C PHE A 4 -11.54 13.43 -3.06
N ARG A 5 -11.41 14.43 -3.95
CA ARG A 5 -10.28 14.47 -4.87
C ARG A 5 -8.98 14.66 -4.10
N PHE A 6 -9.02 15.48 -3.03
CA PHE A 6 -7.87 15.67 -2.16
C PHE A 6 -7.40 14.37 -1.51
N LEU A 7 -8.31 13.57 -0.96
CA LEU A 7 -7.97 12.26 -0.40
C LEU A 7 -7.32 11.35 -1.44
N ILE A 8 -7.90 11.25 -2.64
CA ILE A 8 -7.35 10.38 -3.68
C ILE A 8 -5.99 10.87 -4.18
N TYR A 9 -5.77 12.18 -4.31
CA TYR A 9 -4.44 12.71 -4.67
C TYR A 9 -3.39 12.40 -3.61
N ILE A 10 -3.75 12.49 -2.33
CA ILE A 10 -2.85 12.08 -1.24
C ILE A 10 -2.57 10.58 -1.33
N SER A 11 -3.59 9.74 -1.53
CA SER A 11 -3.43 8.29 -1.69
C SER A 11 -2.48 7.95 -2.84
N LEU A 12 -2.63 8.59 -4.01
CA LEU A 12 -1.73 8.39 -5.15
C LEU A 12 -0.30 8.88 -4.89
N PHE A 13 -0.16 10.02 -4.20
CA PHE A 13 1.15 10.54 -3.82
C PHE A 13 1.87 9.59 -2.85
N LEU A 14 1.17 9.13 -1.81
CA LEU A 14 1.71 8.18 -0.83
C LEU A 14 2.00 6.82 -1.46
N LEU A 15 1.16 6.32 -2.38
CA LEU A 15 1.45 5.12 -3.16
C LEU A 15 2.74 5.27 -3.97
N SER A 16 2.99 6.44 -4.55
CA SER A 16 4.24 6.71 -5.28
C SER A 16 5.46 6.62 -4.37
N ILE A 17 5.36 7.12 -3.13
CA ILE A 17 6.43 6.98 -2.13
C ILE A 17 6.59 5.50 -1.72
N GLN A 18 5.47 4.82 -1.43
CA GLN A 18 5.42 3.39 -1.05
C GLN A 18 6.06 2.47 -2.10
N PHE A 19 5.99 2.86 -3.37
CA PHE A 19 6.64 2.13 -4.46
C PHE A 19 8.15 2.25 -4.38
N ILE A 20 8.66 3.48 -4.18
CA ILE A 20 10.09 3.74 -4.19
C ILE A 20 10.77 3.05 -3.01
N ASP A 21 10.24 3.23 -1.80
CA ASP A 21 10.81 2.62 -0.61
C ASP A 21 10.60 1.09 -0.58
N GLY A 22 9.45 0.59 -1.04
CA GLY A 22 9.17 -0.83 -1.16
C GLY A 22 10.09 -1.54 -2.16
N MET A 23 10.36 -0.91 -3.30
CA MET A 23 11.33 -1.42 -4.28
C MET A 23 12.74 -1.41 -3.71
N TRP A 24 13.12 -0.38 -2.95
CA TRP A 24 14.41 -0.34 -2.28
C TRP A 24 14.57 -1.50 -1.29
N LEU A 25 13.57 -1.73 -0.44
CA LEU A 25 13.56 -2.86 0.49
C LEU A 25 13.65 -4.20 -0.26
N ASN A 26 12.89 -4.36 -1.35
CA ASN A 26 12.88 -5.59 -2.14
C ASN A 26 14.23 -5.89 -2.82
N LEU A 27 14.96 -4.87 -3.25
CA LEU A 27 16.21 -5.03 -4.01
C LEU A 27 17.45 -5.12 -3.10
N PHE A 28 17.46 -4.41 -1.98
CA PHE A 28 18.67 -4.20 -1.18
C PHE A 28 18.64 -4.85 0.21
N VAL A 29 17.48 -5.28 0.68
CA VAL A 29 17.38 -5.96 1.98
C VAL A 29 17.36 -7.47 1.77
N GLN A 30 18.36 -8.16 2.31
CA GLN A 30 18.38 -9.61 2.43
C GLN A 30 18.95 -9.96 3.81
N PHE A 31 18.19 -10.68 4.64
CA PHE A 31 18.71 -11.16 5.92
C PHE A 31 17.97 -12.40 6.43
N SER A 32 18.63 -13.17 7.30
CA SER A 32 17.99 -14.29 8.00
C SER A 32 17.21 -13.78 9.22
N PRO A 33 15.89 -14.04 9.31
CA PRO A 33 15.08 -13.64 10.47
C PRO A 33 15.59 -14.20 11.80
N PHE A 34 16.30 -15.33 11.76
CA PHE A 34 16.70 -16.10 12.94
C PHE A 34 18.03 -15.67 13.55
N THR A 35 18.90 -14.96 12.81
CA THR A 35 20.26 -14.65 13.27
C THR A 35 20.63 -13.17 13.18
N GLY A 36 19.80 -12.34 12.53
CA GLY A 36 20.21 -10.99 12.11
C GLY A 36 19.25 -9.85 12.42
N MET A 37 18.18 -10.05 13.22
CA MET A 37 17.14 -9.03 13.41
C MET A 37 17.68 -7.70 13.97
N MET A 38 18.65 -7.74 14.89
CA MET A 38 19.27 -6.53 15.43
C MET A 38 20.08 -5.78 14.37
N ASN A 39 20.82 -6.50 13.51
CA ASN A 39 21.57 -5.92 12.40
C ASN A 39 20.63 -5.35 11.31
N PHE A 40 19.49 -6.01 11.08
CA PHE A 40 18.45 -5.50 10.19
C PHE A 40 17.88 -4.17 10.72
N MET A 41 17.46 -4.13 11.98
CA MET A 41 16.89 -2.92 12.56
C MET A 41 17.88 -1.76 12.57
N PHE A 42 19.18 -2.03 12.73
CA PHE A 42 20.20 -0.99 12.70
C PHE A 42 20.44 -0.41 11.30
N ASN A 43 20.54 -1.25 10.27
CA ASN A 43 20.87 -0.79 8.91
C ASN A 43 19.66 -0.39 8.07
N TYR A 44 18.52 -1.06 8.27
CA TYR A 44 17.35 -0.97 7.40
C TYR A 44 16.07 -0.59 8.16
N GLY A 45 16.09 -0.68 9.49
CA GLY A 45 14.94 -0.38 10.35
C GLY A 45 14.27 0.97 10.06
N PRO A 46 14.99 2.09 9.89
CA PRO A 46 14.36 3.38 9.62
C PRO A 46 13.52 3.40 8.33
N ILE A 47 14.06 2.89 7.22
CA ILE A 47 13.35 2.83 5.93
C ILE A 47 12.22 1.81 5.99
N PHE A 48 12.44 0.67 6.63
CA PHE A 48 11.39 -0.33 6.83
C PHE A 48 10.21 0.21 7.65
N MET A 49 10.48 0.88 8.78
CA MET A 49 9.44 1.49 9.60
C MET A 49 8.68 2.58 8.85
N PHE A 50 9.38 3.38 8.03
CA PHE A 50 8.76 4.38 7.17
C PHE A 50 7.80 3.74 6.14
N HIS A 51 8.23 2.67 5.48
CA HIS A 51 7.41 1.93 4.52
C HIS A 51 6.16 1.32 5.19
N VAL A 52 6.32 0.70 6.37
CA VAL A 52 5.18 0.14 7.12
C VAL A 52 4.23 1.25 7.57
N PHE A 53 4.77 2.39 8.01
CA PHE A 53 3.98 3.53 8.46
C PHE A 53 3.14 4.14 7.33
N ILE A 54 3.72 4.38 6.15
CA ILE A 54 2.96 4.87 4.99
C ILE A 54 1.91 3.83 4.57
N GLY A 55 2.27 2.54 4.56
CA GLY A 55 1.31 1.47 4.29
C GLY A 55 0.10 1.50 5.23
N PHE A 56 0.31 1.79 6.51
CA PHE A 56 -0.78 1.94 7.49
C PHE A 56 -1.62 3.19 7.25
N ILE A 57 -1.01 4.32 6.90
CA ILE A 57 -1.75 5.54 6.51
C ILE A 57 -2.61 5.26 5.28
N LEU A 58 -2.06 4.60 4.26
CA LEU A 58 -2.77 4.20 3.05
C LEU A 58 -3.96 3.28 3.35
N PHE A 59 -3.80 2.35 4.29
CA PHE A 59 -4.92 1.53 4.77
C PHE A 59 -6.04 2.39 5.37
N ILE A 60 -5.72 3.33 6.26
CA ILE A 60 -6.70 4.25 6.86
C ILE A 60 -7.39 5.09 5.77
N LEU A 61 -6.63 5.65 4.84
CA LEU A 61 -7.17 6.45 3.74
C LEU A 61 -8.14 5.65 2.87
N SER A 62 -7.77 4.41 2.50
CA SER A 62 -8.66 3.54 1.71
C SER A 62 -9.96 3.17 2.44
N LEU A 63 -9.91 3.07 3.77
CA LEU A 63 -11.09 2.84 4.60
C LEU A 63 -11.99 4.09 4.61
N ILE A 64 -11.41 5.28 4.75
CA ILE A 64 -12.14 6.56 4.66
C ILE A 64 -12.78 6.71 3.28
N GLU A 65 -12.03 6.45 2.21
CA GLU A 65 -12.52 6.49 0.83
C GLU A 65 -13.70 5.53 0.63
N PHE A 66 -13.60 4.31 1.14
CA PHE A 66 -14.68 3.31 1.06
C PHE A 66 -15.95 3.75 1.80
N VAL A 67 -15.82 4.22 3.04
CA VAL A 67 -16.97 4.71 3.82
C VAL A 67 -17.58 5.96 3.16
N ALA A 68 -16.76 6.84 2.62
CA ALA A 68 -17.23 8.08 2.03
C ALA A 68 -17.90 7.85 0.65
N PHE A 69 -17.46 6.87 -0.13
CA PHE A 69 -18.13 6.48 -1.39
C PHE A 69 -19.43 5.71 -1.17
N THR A 70 -19.49 4.81 -0.19
CA THR A 70 -20.72 4.08 0.14
C THR A 70 -21.87 5.01 0.54
N ARG A 71 -21.55 6.14 1.18
CA ARG A 71 -22.54 7.14 1.58
C ARG A 71 -23.02 8.04 0.44
N ASN A 72 -22.13 8.41 -0.50
CA ASN A 72 -22.44 9.42 -1.51
C ASN A 72 -22.79 8.86 -2.88
N GLN A 73 -22.28 7.67 -3.23
CA GLN A 73 -22.52 7.04 -4.55
C GLN A 73 -22.56 5.50 -4.41
N PRO A 74 -23.69 4.90 -3.98
CA PRO A 74 -23.78 3.46 -3.70
C PRO A 74 -23.51 2.56 -4.92
N ILE A 75 -23.75 3.07 -6.14
CA ILE A 75 -23.50 2.36 -7.40
C ILE A 75 -21.99 2.34 -7.76
N GLY A 76 -21.18 3.21 -7.14
CA GLY A 76 -19.74 3.36 -7.40
C GLY A 76 -18.81 2.65 -6.41
N VAL A 77 -19.34 1.84 -5.49
CA VAL A 77 -18.60 1.27 -4.34
C VAL A 77 -17.54 0.22 -4.72
N PHE A 78 -17.64 -0.35 -5.93
CA PHE A 78 -16.72 -1.39 -6.38
C PHE A 78 -15.26 -0.95 -6.39
N LEU A 79 -14.95 0.25 -6.89
CA LEU A 79 -13.57 0.74 -6.97
C LEU A 79 -12.91 0.99 -5.61
N PRO A 80 -13.56 1.69 -4.66
CA PRO A 80 -12.96 1.88 -3.33
C PRO A 80 -12.89 0.57 -2.53
N LEU A 81 -13.83 -0.37 -2.74
CA LEU A 81 -13.71 -1.70 -2.16
C LEU A 81 -12.49 -2.45 -2.72
N LEU A 82 -12.30 -2.40 -4.04
CA LEU A 82 -11.16 -3.00 -4.71
C LEU A 82 -9.84 -2.37 -4.23
N ASN A 83 -9.81 -1.05 -4.05
CA ASN A 83 -8.67 -0.33 -3.45
C ASN A 83 -8.35 -0.88 -2.05
N LEU A 84 -9.34 -0.89 -1.15
CA LEU A 84 -9.16 -1.37 0.23
C LEU A 84 -8.65 -2.82 0.28
N LEU A 85 -9.28 -3.73 -0.47
CA LEU A 85 -8.86 -5.13 -0.52
C LEU A 85 -7.46 -5.28 -1.10
N SER A 86 -7.09 -4.48 -2.09
CA SER A 86 -5.75 -4.52 -2.69
C SER A 86 -4.66 -4.04 -1.73
N ILE A 87 -4.94 -3.02 -0.90
CA ILE A 87 -4.01 -2.54 0.13
C ILE A 87 -3.88 -3.57 1.25
N ILE A 88 -4.97 -4.21 1.68
CA ILE A 88 -4.92 -5.30 2.66
C ILE A 88 -4.08 -6.46 2.12
N MET A 89 -4.32 -6.88 0.87
CA MET A 89 -3.54 -7.92 0.21
C MET A 89 -2.05 -7.55 0.17
N ALA A 90 -1.72 -6.32 -0.22
CA ALA A 90 -0.33 -5.83 -0.25
C ALA A 90 0.31 -5.81 1.13
N GLY A 91 -0.42 -5.39 2.16
CA GLY A 91 0.06 -5.40 3.55
C GLY A 91 0.33 -6.82 4.07
N ILE A 92 -0.59 -7.75 3.86
CA ILE A 92 -0.44 -9.15 4.29
C ILE A 92 0.75 -9.81 3.57
N SER A 93 0.83 -9.66 2.25
CA SER A 93 1.93 -10.22 1.46
C SER A 93 3.27 -9.57 1.78
N GLY A 94 3.32 -8.27 2.05
CA GLY A 94 4.52 -7.58 2.52
C GLY A 94 5.02 -8.08 3.88
N MET A 95 4.11 -8.31 4.83
CA MET A 95 4.47 -8.93 6.12
C MET A 95 5.00 -10.37 5.93
N LEU A 96 4.37 -11.17 5.07
CA LEU A 96 4.85 -12.51 4.76
C LEU A 96 6.23 -12.49 4.07
N PHE A 97 6.45 -11.53 3.17
CA PHE A 97 7.74 -11.33 2.52
C PHE A 97 8.84 -11.02 3.54
N MET A 98 8.57 -10.14 4.50
CA MET A 98 9.49 -9.86 5.62
C MET A 98 9.77 -11.10 6.47
N VAL A 99 8.74 -11.89 6.81
CA VAL A 99 8.92 -13.12 7.61
C VAL A 99 9.81 -14.13 6.89
N THR A 100 9.82 -14.14 5.57
CA THR A 100 10.75 -14.95 4.77
C THR A 100 12.16 -14.35 4.64
N GLY A 101 12.46 -13.25 5.33
CA GLY A 101 13.75 -12.57 5.24
C GLY A 101 13.97 -11.86 3.90
N PHE A 102 12.89 -11.38 3.27
CA PHE A 102 12.92 -10.72 1.95
C PHE A 102 13.42 -11.64 0.82
N SER A 103 13.23 -12.95 0.95
CA SER A 103 13.73 -13.95 -0.02
C SER A 103 12.64 -14.54 -0.91
N ASN A 104 11.38 -14.57 -0.46
CA ASN A 104 10.29 -15.18 -1.21
C ASN A 104 9.66 -14.18 -2.18
N ASN A 105 10.17 -14.18 -3.42
CA ASN A 105 9.71 -13.31 -4.50
C ASN A 105 8.22 -13.49 -4.86
N TYR A 106 7.59 -14.61 -4.50
CA TYR A 106 6.15 -14.81 -4.70
C TYR A 106 5.34 -13.82 -3.85
N TYR A 107 5.73 -13.59 -2.60
CA TYR A 107 5.04 -12.62 -1.73
C TYR A 107 5.31 -11.18 -2.18
N SER A 108 6.54 -10.86 -2.60
CA SER A 108 6.84 -9.55 -3.19
C SER A 108 6.05 -9.29 -4.48
N PHE A 109 5.85 -10.31 -5.31
CA PHE A 109 5.02 -10.21 -6.52
C PHE A 109 3.54 -9.98 -6.21
N ILE A 110 2.95 -10.70 -5.24
CA ILE A 110 1.57 -10.45 -4.79
C ILE A 110 1.42 -9.03 -4.24
N MET A 111 2.40 -8.56 -3.46
CA MET A 111 2.41 -7.20 -2.93
C MET A 111 2.40 -6.17 -4.06
N ALA A 112 3.22 -6.38 -5.10
CA ALA A 112 3.25 -5.53 -6.28
C ALA A 112 1.92 -5.54 -7.06
N ILE A 113 1.25 -6.70 -7.16
CA ILE A 113 -0.08 -6.79 -7.76
C ILE A 113 -1.09 -5.94 -6.97
N GLY A 114 -1.11 -6.08 -5.63
CA GLY A 114 -1.98 -5.27 -4.77
C GLY A 114 -1.73 -3.77 -4.95
N PHE A 115 -0.47 -3.36 -5.02
CA PHE A 115 -0.07 -1.98 -5.32
C PHE A 115 -0.61 -1.48 -6.68
N ILE A 116 -0.44 -2.25 -7.76
CA ILE A 116 -0.92 -1.88 -9.10
C ILE A 116 -2.44 -1.73 -9.10
N ILE A 117 -3.16 -2.68 -8.50
CA ILE A 117 -4.62 -2.62 -8.40
C ILE A 117 -5.05 -1.37 -7.62
N SER A 118 -4.34 -1.01 -6.55
CA SER A 118 -4.62 0.20 -5.76
C SER A 118 -4.43 1.47 -6.58
N ILE A 119 -3.33 1.60 -7.34
CA ILE A 119 -3.12 2.73 -8.26
C ILE A 119 -4.22 2.82 -9.31
N MET A 120 -4.57 1.71 -9.96
CA MET A 120 -5.59 1.69 -10.99
C MET A 120 -6.96 2.09 -10.43
N SER A 121 -7.31 1.56 -9.26
CA SER A 121 -8.58 1.86 -8.60
C SER A 121 -8.70 3.34 -8.25
N ASN A 122 -7.67 3.92 -7.62
CA ASN A 122 -7.61 5.34 -7.28
C ASN A 122 -7.66 6.25 -8.52
N SER A 123 -6.91 5.89 -9.56
CA SER A 123 -6.88 6.65 -10.82
C SER A 123 -8.26 6.66 -11.51
N LEU A 124 -8.94 5.51 -11.54
CA LEU A 124 -10.29 5.41 -12.08
C LEU A 124 -11.33 6.13 -11.22
N MET A 125 -11.17 6.12 -9.89
CA MET A 125 -12.02 6.89 -8.98
C MET A 125 -11.93 8.39 -9.27
N LEU A 126 -10.74 8.95 -9.51
CA LEU A 126 -10.58 10.36 -9.89
C LEU A 126 -11.37 10.73 -11.15
N VAL A 127 -11.40 9.86 -12.16
CA VAL A 127 -12.13 10.10 -13.41
C VAL A 127 -13.64 10.00 -13.21
N LYS A 128 -14.10 9.09 -12.35
CA LYS A 128 -15.53 8.85 -12.10
C LYS A 128 -16.18 9.84 -11.14
N VAL A 129 -15.42 10.54 -10.29
CA VAL A 129 -15.94 11.64 -9.46
C VAL A 129 -16.31 12.82 -10.36
N ARG A 130 -17.52 12.74 -10.95
CA ARG A 130 -18.22 13.84 -11.63
C ARG A 130 -19.11 14.56 -10.62
N PHE A 131 -19.14 15.88 -10.80
CA PHE A 131 -19.73 16.94 -9.97
C PHE A 131 -20.96 16.53 -9.17
#